data_AF-A0A539E4R4-F1
#
_entry.id   AF-A0A539E4R4-F1
#
_cell.length_a   1.000
_cell.length_b   1.000
_cell.length_c   1.000
_cell.angle_alpha   90.00
_cell.angle_beta   90.00
_cell.angle_gamma   90.00
#
_symmetry.space_group_name_H-M   'P 1'
#
loop_
_entity.id
_entity.type
_entity.pdbx_description
1 polymer ?
#
loop_
_entity_poly.entity_id
_entity_poly.type
_entity_poly.pdbx_seq_one_letter_code
_entity_poly.pdbx_strand_id
1 'polypeptide(L)'
;TARFGEPVGQLFRNSTGHGGVMCAGCHGSPHSEFPSRQARDNVNMIALQGHAGTLADCSVCHGVAPDGLGPHDLRASGVLDQEILAGVPRVLISPNPTRGPCAVEVSTSRAARGTLMVFDAQGRAVRLLSAEEVGSDRATARWDGLDSQGNPVSPGVYFVRWVEGNARAGGKILVIR
;
A
#
# COMPACT_ATOMS: atom_id res chain seq x y z
N THR A 1 9.91 -2.36 27.34
CA THR A 1 9.46 -2.38 25.92
C THR A 1 10.54 -1.72 25.10
N ALA A 2 10.87 -2.26 23.92
CA ALA A 2 11.85 -1.62 23.05
C ALA A 2 11.32 -0.23 22.63
N ARG A 3 12.16 0.81 22.65
CA ARG A 3 11.81 2.13 22.08
C ARG A 3 11.48 2.00 20.59
N PHE A 4 12.15 1.05 19.94
CA PHE A 4 12.06 0.70 18.53
C PHE A 4 12.18 -0.82 18.40
N GLY A 5 11.06 -1.52 18.24
CA GLY A 5 11.05 -2.98 18.12
C GLY A 5 9.72 -3.63 18.46
N GLU A 6 9.63 -4.93 18.19
CA GLU A 6 8.49 -5.78 18.51
C GLU A 6 8.22 -5.75 20.04
N PRO A 7 6.98 -5.48 20.48
CA PRO A 7 6.60 -5.62 21.88
C PRO A 7 6.81 -7.06 22.37
N VAL A 8 7.31 -7.19 23.60
CA VAL A 8 7.53 -8.51 24.22
C VAL A 8 6.22 -9.28 24.27
N GLY A 9 6.23 -10.53 23.79
CA GLY A 9 5.08 -11.44 23.84
C GLY A 9 4.02 -11.21 22.74
N GLN A 10 4.28 -10.33 21.78
CA GLN A 10 3.43 -10.14 20.60
C GLN A 10 4.20 -10.55 19.35
N LEU A 11 3.52 -11.17 18.38
CA LEU A 11 4.11 -11.45 17.07
C LEU A 11 4.25 -10.17 16.24
N PHE A 12 5.35 -10.04 15.48
CA PHE A 12 5.69 -8.88 14.66
C PHE A 12 4.56 -8.47 13.71
N ARG A 13 3.91 -9.46 13.08
CA ARG A 13 2.77 -9.26 12.18
C ARG A 13 1.55 -8.61 12.86
N ASN A 14 1.47 -8.69 14.19
CA ASN A 14 0.40 -8.11 15.01
C ASN A 14 0.83 -6.85 15.76
N SER A 15 2.10 -6.47 15.67
CA SER A 15 2.66 -5.31 16.35
C SER A 15 2.36 -4.02 15.60
N THR A 16 2.17 -2.94 16.36
CA THR A 16 1.83 -1.62 15.82
C THR A 16 2.70 -0.51 16.42
N GLY A 17 2.83 0.57 15.66
CA GLY A 17 3.47 1.84 16.03
C GLY A 17 2.87 2.98 15.22
N HIS A 18 3.45 4.18 15.27
CA HIS A 18 3.09 5.30 14.37
C HIS A 18 1.56 5.49 14.18
N GLY A 19 0.83 5.75 15.26
CA GLY A 19 -0.62 6.01 15.20
C GLY A 19 -1.50 4.80 14.91
N GLY A 20 -1.00 3.58 15.14
CA GLY A 20 -1.75 2.33 14.95
C GLY A 20 -1.39 1.56 13.68
N VAL A 21 -0.41 2.04 12.92
CA VAL A 21 0.15 1.34 11.76
C VAL A 21 0.89 0.09 12.21
N MET A 22 0.59 -1.04 11.57
CA MET A 22 1.29 -2.30 11.85
C MET A 22 2.74 -2.25 11.40
N CYS A 23 3.65 -2.90 12.13
CA CYS A 23 5.06 -3.02 11.75
C CYS A 23 5.22 -3.62 10.35
N ALA A 24 4.38 -4.60 10.00
CA ALA A 24 4.30 -5.19 8.66
C ALA A 24 3.91 -4.19 7.55
N GLY A 25 3.31 -3.05 7.90
CA GLY A 25 3.03 -1.94 7.00
C GLY A 25 4.30 -1.35 6.39
N CYS A 26 5.40 -1.28 7.14
CA CYS A 26 6.69 -0.79 6.66
C CYS A 26 7.68 -1.92 6.37
N HIS A 27 7.68 -3.00 7.17
CA HIS A 27 8.66 -4.08 7.10
C HIS A 27 8.12 -5.39 6.48
N GLY A 28 6.84 -5.48 6.13
CA GLY A 28 6.25 -6.73 5.63
C GLY A 28 6.02 -7.77 6.74
N SER A 29 5.07 -8.68 6.52
CA SER A 29 4.63 -9.65 7.53
C SER A 29 5.66 -10.73 7.94
N PRO A 30 6.68 -11.09 7.12
CA PRO A 30 7.72 -12.03 7.54
C PRO A 30 9.05 -11.39 7.97
N HIS A 31 9.24 -10.07 7.82
CA HIS A 31 10.57 -9.46 7.95
C HIS A 31 10.56 -8.32 8.95
N SER A 32 11.53 -8.33 9.87
CA SER A 32 11.96 -7.14 10.60
C SER A 32 13.31 -6.63 10.07
N GLU A 33 14.09 -7.50 9.42
CA GLU A 33 15.39 -7.23 8.83
C GLU A 33 15.28 -7.21 7.29
N PHE A 34 15.44 -6.03 6.70
CA PHE A 34 15.53 -5.83 5.26
C PHE A 34 16.90 -5.24 4.87
N PRO A 35 17.37 -5.46 3.61
CA PRO A 35 16.75 -6.28 2.58
C PRO A 35 16.87 -7.79 2.89
N SER A 36 15.88 -8.58 2.46
CA SER A 36 15.93 -10.04 2.63
C SER A 36 16.92 -10.66 1.62
N ARG A 37 17.58 -11.75 2.01
CA ARG A 37 18.40 -12.56 1.06
C ARG A 37 17.53 -13.33 0.07
N GLN A 38 16.25 -13.50 0.37
CA GLN A 38 15.29 -14.14 -0.52
C GLN A 38 14.68 -13.10 -1.44
N ALA A 39 14.99 -13.18 -2.74
CA ALA A 39 14.57 -12.17 -3.73
C ALA A 39 13.06 -11.91 -3.72
N ARG A 40 12.25 -12.96 -3.54
CA ARG A 40 10.78 -12.88 -3.51
C ARG A 40 10.24 -11.96 -2.41
N ASP A 41 10.95 -11.84 -1.29
CA ASP A 41 10.49 -11.07 -0.14
C ASP A 41 10.69 -9.56 -0.35
N ASN A 42 11.59 -9.19 -1.28
CA ASN A 42 11.86 -7.80 -1.64
C ASN A 42 10.94 -7.27 -2.74
N VAL A 43 10.25 -8.14 -3.50
CA VAL A 43 9.49 -7.78 -4.72
C VAL A 43 8.48 -6.67 -4.45
N ASN A 44 7.75 -6.77 -3.33
CA ASN A 44 6.75 -5.78 -2.98
C ASN A 44 7.38 -4.41 -2.69
N MET A 45 8.45 -4.35 -1.91
CA MET A 45 9.11 -3.09 -1.58
C MET A 45 9.73 -2.45 -2.82
N ILE A 46 10.37 -3.25 -3.68
CA ILE A 46 10.88 -2.77 -4.98
C ILE A 46 9.74 -2.20 -5.83
N ALA A 47 8.59 -2.88 -5.91
CA ALA A 47 7.46 -2.38 -6.68
C ALA A 47 6.87 -1.08 -6.11
N LEU A 48 6.95 -0.86 -4.81
CA LEU A 48 6.38 0.33 -4.15
C LEU A 48 7.32 1.54 -4.15
N GLN A 49 8.63 1.34 -3.96
CA GLN A 49 9.60 2.44 -3.79
C GLN A 49 10.83 2.36 -4.70
N GLY A 50 10.87 1.40 -5.64
CA GLY A 50 11.96 1.24 -6.62
C GLY A 50 13.19 0.49 -6.11
N HIS A 51 13.31 0.20 -4.81
CA HIS A 51 14.45 -0.52 -4.24
C HIS A 51 14.05 -1.49 -3.12
N ALA A 52 14.92 -2.48 -2.87
CA ALA A 52 14.77 -3.37 -1.72
C ALA A 52 15.09 -2.62 -0.42
N GLY A 53 14.35 -2.92 0.65
CA GLY A 53 14.51 -2.24 1.94
C GLY A 53 13.18 -2.13 2.69
N THR A 54 13.25 -1.68 3.93
CA THR A 54 12.05 -1.20 4.65
C THR A 54 11.42 -0.07 3.85
N LEU A 55 10.09 0.02 3.88
CA LEU A 55 9.37 1.11 3.22
C LEU A 55 9.76 2.44 3.86
N ALA A 56 10.46 3.29 3.09
CA ALA A 56 10.99 4.58 3.52
C ALA A 56 10.46 5.76 2.69
N ASP A 57 9.78 5.48 1.57
CA ASP A 57 9.01 6.47 0.82
C ASP A 57 7.60 6.62 1.42
N CYS A 58 7.40 7.71 2.16
CA CYS A 58 6.11 8.00 2.81
C CYS A 58 4.97 8.26 1.80
N SER A 59 5.28 8.65 0.56
CA SER A 59 4.26 8.94 -0.46
C SER A 59 3.51 7.69 -0.90
N VAL A 60 4.11 6.50 -0.72
CA VAL A 60 3.47 5.21 -1.01
C VAL A 60 2.14 5.03 -0.27
N CYS A 61 2.09 5.47 0.99
CA CYS A 61 0.87 5.43 1.78
C CYS A 61 0.13 6.77 1.72
N HIS A 62 0.82 7.90 1.92
CA HIS A 62 0.19 9.19 2.12
C HIS A 62 -0.19 9.93 0.82
N GLY A 63 0.24 9.45 -0.35
CA GLY A 63 0.11 10.12 -1.64
C GLY A 63 1.06 11.32 -1.83
N VAL A 64 1.58 11.87 -0.74
CA VAL A 64 2.59 12.94 -0.68
C VAL A 64 3.62 12.61 0.40
N ALA A 65 4.82 13.18 0.32
CA ALA A 65 5.79 13.10 1.41
C ALA A 65 5.38 14.07 2.54
N PRO A 66 5.05 13.59 3.76
CA PRO A 66 4.68 14.48 4.87
C PRO A 66 5.89 15.19 5.48
N ASP A 67 5.70 16.42 5.95
CA ASP A 67 6.67 17.16 6.75
C ASP A 67 6.68 16.66 8.19
N GLY A 68 7.27 15.48 8.43
CA GLY A 68 7.31 14.87 9.75
C GLY A 68 8.34 13.77 9.88
N LEU A 69 8.69 13.43 11.12
CA LEU A 69 9.46 12.22 11.41
C LEU A 69 8.53 11.01 11.30
N GLY A 70 8.96 10.02 10.53
CA GLY A 70 8.37 8.70 10.52
C GLY A 70 8.72 7.93 11.80
N PRO A 71 8.27 6.66 11.92
CA PRO A 71 8.73 5.79 12.98
C PRO A 71 10.27 5.69 12.95
N HIS A 72 10.88 5.53 14.13
CA HIS A 72 12.34 5.49 14.31
C HIS A 72 13.06 6.84 14.14
N ASP A 73 12.36 7.97 14.29
CA ASP A 73 12.90 9.32 14.14
C ASP A 73 13.53 9.56 12.75
N LEU A 74 13.11 8.78 11.74
CA LEU A 74 13.60 8.86 10.37
C LEU A 74 12.81 9.89 9.57
N ARG A 75 13.50 10.70 8.78
CA ARG A 75 12.87 11.49 7.70
C ARG A 75 12.81 10.62 6.45
N ALA A 76 11.72 10.76 5.68
CA ALA A 76 11.67 10.19 4.35
C ALA A 76 12.91 10.66 3.58
N SER A 77 13.67 9.72 3.00
CA SER A 77 14.69 10.05 2.00
C SER A 77 13.94 10.39 0.71
N GLY A 78 13.29 11.54 0.71
CA GLY A 78 12.48 12.00 -0.41
C GLY A 78 13.37 12.45 -1.55
N VAL A 79 13.96 11.51 -2.30
CA VAL A 79 14.40 11.73 -3.68
C VAL A 79 14.45 10.37 -4.40
N LEU A 80 13.32 9.94 -4.95
CA LEU A 80 13.31 9.03 -6.10
C LEU A 80 12.23 9.55 -7.07
N ASP A 81 12.66 10.59 -7.80
CA ASP A 81 12.32 10.92 -9.17
C ASP A 81 10.85 10.74 -9.59
N GLN A 82 10.08 11.83 -9.43
CA GLN A 82 8.83 12.00 -10.15
C GLN A 82 9.02 11.82 -11.67
N GLU A 83 10.23 12.06 -12.20
CA GLU A 83 10.61 11.88 -13.61
C GLU A 83 10.84 10.42 -14.01
N ILE A 84 11.44 9.55 -13.17
CA ILE A 84 11.69 8.13 -13.51
C ILE A 84 10.38 7.34 -13.59
N LEU A 85 9.40 7.71 -12.76
CA LEU A 85 8.08 7.08 -12.70
C LEU A 85 7.08 7.68 -13.69
N ALA A 86 7.48 8.67 -14.51
CA ALA A 86 6.63 9.25 -15.53
C ALA A 86 6.26 8.18 -16.57
N GLY A 87 4.97 7.83 -16.65
CA GLY A 87 4.45 6.80 -17.55
C GLY A 87 4.15 5.44 -16.92
N VAL A 88 4.49 5.23 -15.64
CA VAL A 88 3.97 4.09 -14.88
C VAL A 88 2.59 4.46 -14.32
N PRO A 89 1.52 3.70 -14.61
CA PRO A 89 0.20 4.01 -14.07
C PRO A 89 0.28 3.99 -12.53
N ARG A 90 -0.03 5.16 -11.93
CA ARG A 90 0.03 5.36 -10.48
C ARG A 90 -1.30 4.99 -9.84
N VAL A 91 -1.22 4.47 -8.62
CA VAL A 91 -2.39 4.27 -7.76
C VAL A 91 -2.28 5.24 -6.58
N LEU A 92 -3.22 6.17 -6.48
CA LEU A 92 -3.37 7.06 -5.34
C LEU A 92 -4.50 6.53 -4.45
N ILE A 93 -4.26 6.47 -3.15
CA ILE A 93 -5.22 5.93 -2.18
C ILE A 93 -5.40 6.97 -1.08
N SER A 94 -6.63 7.42 -0.86
CA SER A 94 -6.91 8.42 0.18
C SER A 94 -8.25 8.17 0.89
N PRO A 95 -8.33 8.33 2.23
CA PRO A 95 -7.18 8.39 3.14
C PRO A 95 -6.41 7.06 3.15
N ASN A 96 -5.11 7.11 3.40
CA ASN A 96 -4.28 5.95 3.64
C ASN A 96 -3.08 6.33 4.54
N PRO A 97 -2.92 5.72 5.73
CA PRO A 97 -3.77 4.69 6.35
C PRO A 97 -5.24 5.09 6.51
N THR A 98 -6.15 4.11 6.45
CA THR A 98 -7.59 4.31 6.58
C THR A 98 -8.16 3.56 7.79
N ARG A 99 -9.23 4.11 8.39
CA ARG A 99 -10.05 3.44 9.42
C ARG A 99 -11.30 2.75 8.85
N GLY A 100 -11.47 2.78 7.53
CA GLY A 100 -12.66 2.26 6.87
C GLY A 100 -12.64 2.64 5.39
N PRO A 101 -13.58 3.48 4.91
CA PRO A 101 -13.63 3.80 3.49
C PRO A 101 -12.39 4.56 2.98
N CYS A 102 -11.96 4.22 1.77
CA CYS A 102 -10.98 4.99 1.00
C CYS A 102 -11.33 5.01 -0.49
N ALA A 103 -10.86 6.05 -1.18
CA ALA A 103 -10.86 6.14 -2.62
C ALA A 103 -9.55 5.57 -3.17
N VAL A 104 -9.65 4.85 -4.27
CA VAL A 104 -8.54 4.36 -5.08
C VAL A 104 -8.65 5.01 -6.44
N GLU A 105 -7.66 5.83 -6.78
CA GLU A 105 -7.56 6.53 -8.05
C GLU A 105 -6.41 5.95 -8.86
N VAL A 106 -6.65 5.69 -10.14
CA VAL A 106 -5.66 5.10 -11.04
C VAL A 106 -5.58 5.92 -12.32
N SER A 107 -4.37 6.20 -12.81
CA SER A 107 -4.17 6.73 -14.16
C SER A 107 -4.45 5.64 -15.20
N THR A 108 -5.31 5.93 -16.17
CA THR A 108 -5.73 4.98 -17.21
C THR A 108 -5.28 5.42 -18.58
N SER A 109 -5.18 4.46 -19.50
CA SER A 109 -5.09 4.75 -20.93
C SER A 109 -6.46 4.58 -21.57
N ARG A 110 -6.82 5.44 -22.53
CA ARG A 110 -8.11 5.43 -23.24
C ARG A 110 -8.49 4.10 -23.93
N ALA A 111 -7.61 3.11 -23.92
CA ALA A 111 -7.67 1.95 -24.80
C ALA A 111 -8.51 0.78 -24.25
N ALA A 112 -8.79 0.70 -22.95
CA ALA A 112 -9.56 -0.42 -22.39
C ALA A 112 -10.21 -0.11 -21.02
N ARG A 113 -11.32 -0.79 -20.72
CA ARG A 113 -11.86 -0.86 -19.35
C ARG A 113 -10.95 -1.75 -18.50
N GLY A 114 -10.53 -1.26 -17.34
CA GLY A 114 -9.74 -2.06 -16.41
C GLY A 114 -10.54 -2.68 -15.27
N THR A 115 -9.87 -3.57 -14.54
CA THR A 115 -10.39 -4.29 -13.37
C THR A 115 -9.59 -3.89 -12.14
N LEU A 116 -10.27 -3.50 -11.06
CA LEU A 116 -9.64 -3.15 -9.79
C LEU A 116 -9.99 -4.17 -8.70
N MET A 117 -8.98 -4.80 -8.10
CA MET A 117 -9.17 -5.85 -7.10
C MET A 117 -8.33 -5.61 -5.85
N VAL A 118 -8.91 -5.87 -4.69
CA VAL A 118 -8.26 -5.79 -3.37
C VAL A 118 -7.87 -7.20 -2.92
N PHE A 119 -6.67 -7.34 -2.37
CA PHE A 119 -6.09 -8.57 -1.85
C PHE A 119 -5.60 -8.35 -0.43
N ASP A 120 -5.60 -9.41 0.37
CA ASP A 120 -4.92 -9.41 1.67
C ASP A 120 -3.40 -9.63 1.52
N ALA A 121 -2.68 -9.60 2.64
CA ALA A 121 -1.24 -9.79 2.66
C ALA A 121 -0.76 -11.19 2.23
N GLN A 122 -1.66 -12.17 2.10
CA GLN A 122 -1.35 -13.51 1.58
C GLN A 122 -1.64 -13.61 0.08
N GLY A 123 -2.16 -12.54 -0.54
CA GLY A 123 -2.56 -12.52 -1.95
C GLY A 123 -3.93 -13.13 -2.21
N ARG A 124 -4.76 -13.36 -1.17
CA ARG A 124 -6.14 -13.82 -1.35
C ARG A 124 -7.00 -12.63 -1.76
N ALA A 125 -7.86 -12.83 -2.77
CA ALA A 125 -8.79 -11.80 -3.22
C ALA A 125 -9.84 -11.51 -2.13
N VAL A 126 -10.00 -10.24 -1.78
CA VAL A 126 -10.91 -9.75 -0.73
C VAL A 126 -12.15 -9.11 -1.34
N ARG A 127 -11.97 -8.27 -2.36
CA ARG A 127 -13.06 -7.49 -2.97
C ARG A 127 -12.71 -7.16 -4.41
N LEU A 128 -13.68 -7.28 -5.32
CA LEU A 128 -13.63 -6.64 -6.63
C LEU A 128 -14.33 -5.28 -6.53
N LEU A 129 -13.69 -4.23 -7.04
CA LEU A 129 -14.22 -2.88 -6.98
C LEU A 129 -14.70 -2.44 -8.37
N SER A 130 -15.87 -1.81 -8.40
CA SER A 130 -16.35 -1.10 -9.58
C SER A 130 -15.59 0.22 -9.69
N ALA A 131 -14.86 0.40 -10.78
CA ALA A 131 -14.19 1.65 -11.09
C ALA A 131 -15.07 2.49 -12.03
N GLU A 132 -15.19 3.77 -11.72
CA GLU A 132 -15.83 4.78 -12.56
C GLU A 132 -14.73 5.54 -13.31
N GLU A 133 -14.85 5.62 -14.64
CA GLU A 133 -13.94 6.42 -15.46
C GLU A 133 -14.23 7.90 -15.25
N VAL A 134 -13.20 8.68 -14.93
CA VAL A 134 -13.27 10.13 -14.73
C VAL A 134 -12.48 10.79 -15.85
N GLY A 135 -13.19 11.34 -16.83
CA GLY A 135 -12.54 11.89 -18.02
C GLY A 135 -11.93 10.79 -18.91
N SER A 136 -10.75 11.03 -19.46
CA SER A 136 -10.10 10.12 -20.43
C SER A 136 -8.84 9.43 -19.93
N ASP A 137 -8.35 9.77 -18.75
CA ASP A 137 -7.02 9.42 -18.25
C ASP A 137 -7.02 8.96 -16.79
N ARG A 138 -8.20 8.86 -16.16
CA ARG A 138 -8.35 8.46 -14.76
C ARG A 138 -9.54 7.54 -14.57
N ALA A 139 -9.40 6.63 -13.61
CA ALA A 139 -10.50 5.86 -13.05
C ALA A 139 -10.46 5.93 -11.53
N THR A 140 -11.63 5.98 -10.90
CA THR A 140 -11.76 6.04 -9.45
C THR A 140 -12.68 4.93 -8.97
N ALA A 141 -12.30 4.27 -7.89
CA ALA A 141 -13.15 3.33 -7.18
C ALA A 141 -13.17 3.66 -5.69
N ARG A 142 -14.25 3.28 -5.00
CA ARG A 142 -14.34 3.39 -3.55
C ARG A 142 -14.30 2.00 -2.94
N TRP A 143 -13.41 1.80 -1.97
CA TRP A 143 -13.50 0.66 -1.06
C TRP A 143 -14.13 1.13 0.24
N ASP A 144 -15.11 0.39 0.73
CA ASP A 144 -15.85 0.63 1.98
C ASP A 144 -15.17 -0.02 3.20
N GLY A 145 -14.10 -0.78 3.00
CA GLY A 145 -13.44 -1.54 4.06
C GLY A 145 -14.09 -2.90 4.35
N LEU A 146 -14.95 -3.40 3.45
CA LEU A 146 -15.62 -4.69 3.60
C LEU A 146 -15.09 -5.71 2.58
N ASP A 147 -15.17 -6.99 2.93
CA ASP A 147 -14.93 -8.11 2.02
C ASP A 147 -16.11 -8.34 1.06
N SER A 148 -16.01 -9.37 0.20
CA SER A 148 -17.07 -9.73 -0.75
C SER A 148 -18.36 -10.25 -0.11
N GLN A 149 -18.34 -10.61 1.18
CA GLN A 149 -19.51 -11.05 1.95
C GLN A 149 -20.17 -9.89 2.71
N GLY A 150 -19.60 -8.68 2.62
CA GLY A 150 -20.07 -7.49 3.35
C GLY A 150 -19.56 -7.40 4.78
N ASN A 151 -18.61 -8.25 5.18
CA ASN A 151 -18.02 -8.19 6.52
C ASN A 151 -16.87 -7.17 6.57
N PRO A 152 -16.72 -6.41 7.68
CA PRO A 152 -15.55 -5.56 7.88
C PRO A 152 -14.27 -6.38 7.87
N VAL A 153 -13.27 -5.90 7.14
CA VAL A 153 -11.96 -6.55 7.13
C VAL A 153 -11.19 -6.24 8.42
N SER A 154 -10.30 -7.15 8.80
CA SER A 154 -9.43 -6.91 9.97
C SER A 154 -8.40 -5.81 9.67
N PRO A 155 -7.94 -5.06 10.69
CA PRO A 155 -6.77 -4.20 10.54
C PRO A 155 -5.61 -5.00 9.97
N GLY A 156 -4.98 -4.47 8.94
CA GLY A 156 -4.12 -5.27 8.08
C GLY A 156 -3.48 -4.49 6.96
N VAL A 157 -2.49 -5.14 6.35
CA VAL A 157 -1.95 -4.74 5.06
C VAL A 157 -2.81 -5.37 3.96
N TYR A 158 -3.28 -4.54 3.05
CA TYR A 158 -3.98 -4.95 1.84
C TYR A 158 -3.28 -4.39 0.61
N PHE A 159 -3.48 -5.03 -0.53
CA PHE A 159 -2.95 -4.60 -1.81
C PHE A 159 -4.10 -4.37 -2.78
N VAL A 160 -4.03 -3.31 -3.56
CA VAL A 160 -4.92 -3.11 -4.68
C VAL A 160 -4.15 -3.31 -5.97
N ARG A 161 -4.81 -3.93 -6.95
CA ARG A 161 -4.27 -4.16 -8.29
C ARG A 161 -5.26 -3.69 -9.34
N TRP A 162 -4.79 -2.82 -10.22
CA TRP A 162 -5.45 -2.44 -11.46
C TRP A 162 -4.87 -3.24 -12.63
N VAL A 163 -5.73 -3.71 -13.52
CA VAL A 163 -5.34 -4.36 -14.78
C VAL A 163 -6.17 -3.78 -15.91
N GLU A 164 -5.52 -3.23 -16.93
CA GLU A 164 -6.14 -2.65 -18.13
C GLU A 164 -5.38 -3.15 -19.37
N GLY A 165 -5.95 -4.13 -20.08
CA GLY A 165 -5.21 -4.83 -21.13
C GLY A 165 -3.90 -5.42 -20.61
N ASN A 166 -2.77 -4.93 -21.13
CA ASN A 166 -1.42 -5.31 -20.67
C ASN A 166 -0.88 -4.41 -19.55
N ALA A 167 -1.48 -3.25 -19.31
CA ALA A 167 -1.06 -2.32 -18.26
C ALA A 167 -1.49 -2.85 -16.88
N ARG A 168 -0.59 -2.69 -15.90
CA ARG A 168 -0.83 -3.08 -14.51
C ARG A 168 -0.32 -1.99 -13.58
N ALA A 169 -1.10 -1.71 -12.54
CA ALA A 169 -0.71 -0.83 -11.46
C ALA A 169 -1.06 -1.47 -10.12
N GLY A 170 -0.31 -1.13 -9.08
CA GLY A 170 -0.51 -1.66 -7.74
C GLY A 170 -0.36 -0.57 -6.68
N GLY A 171 -1.07 -0.73 -5.58
CA GLY A 171 -0.97 0.15 -4.42
C GLY A 171 -1.14 -0.63 -3.12
N LYS A 172 -0.74 -0.02 -2.01
CA LYS A 172 -0.83 -0.61 -0.67
C LYS A 172 -1.86 0.15 0.16
N ILE A 173 -2.80 -0.55 0.77
CA ILE A 173 -3.79 0.03 1.68
C ILE A 173 -3.48 -0.47 3.09
N LEU A 174 -3.33 0.45 4.04
CA LEU A 174 -3.24 0.11 5.46
C LEU A 174 -4.56 0.38 6.15
N VAL A 175 -5.20 -0.69 6.62
CA VAL A 175 -6.42 -0.60 7.44
C VAL A 175 -6.00 -0.59 8.92
N ILE A 176 -6.37 0.46 9.63
CA ILE A 176 -6.11 0.65 11.06
C ILE A 176 -7.42 0.78 11.84
N ARG A 177 -7.38 0.71 13.17
CA ARG A 177 -8.54 0.95 14.04
C ARG A 177 -8.69 2.42 14.42
#